data_AF-A0A642V5S0-F1
#
_entry.id   AF-A0A642V5S0-F1
#
_cell.length_a   1.000
_cell.length_b   1.000
_cell.length_c   1.000
_cell.angle_alpha   90.00
_cell.angle_beta   90.00
_cell.angle_gamma   90.00
#
_symmetry.space_group_name_H-M   'P 1'
#
loop_
_entity.id
_entity.type
_entity.pdbx_description
1 polymer ?
#
loop_
_entity_poly.entity_id
_entity_poly.type
_entity_poly.pdbx_seq_one_letter_code
_entity_poly.pdbx_strand_id
1 'polypeptide(L)'
;MVESEYVDYELFLDEGFSAVGFANSLVQATNNVSDVEVDLDTPAKRLGYDLEEVDRIINETAGADHGQLLEQAANVRLAEESLEPMRRNLEQVNFSYAKLENDVLRPYDRAQGVFTALKRLHLTSSLLRALTWYLYLARQLSGVGSNASADELYNAALTLRRVRRQVAVNPGLKSLHIIRTHERMLQDVETSVRNQAQGKIKFFSLLYDVASLAPACLALYLLDPDALAGAVNNFVRNQVAASAGQLAKALGAPIPAFERAAHDARDRARVLGTLLGALDRAPPSPDEDEDEVKEEKEQGTLLEDVKRRLDLRNVLATYWRDLASSLDGRIREFVMRSPSQARSMAHYMDHLKEVLTNTITDSDPGISSTGPEVKVMINAITAIAK
;
A
#
# COMPACT_ATOMS: atom_id res chain seq x y z
N MET A 1 -44.03 90.90 23.37
CA MET A 1 -44.48 91.86 24.41
C MET A 1 -45.12 90.98 25.47
N VAL A 2 -44.32 90.60 26.45
CA VAL A 2 -44.53 89.38 27.25
C VAL A 2 -44.94 89.83 28.64
N GLU A 3 -46.14 89.44 29.05
CA GLU A 3 -46.61 89.51 30.44
C GLU A 3 -45.56 88.85 31.33
N SER A 4 -45.25 89.47 32.47
CA SER A 4 -44.25 88.95 33.41
C SER A 4 -44.68 87.57 33.92
N GLU A 5 -44.20 86.51 33.29
CA GLU A 5 -44.38 85.13 33.76
C GLU A 5 -43.77 85.00 35.15
N TYR A 6 -44.63 84.75 36.13
CA TYR A 6 -44.26 84.63 37.54
C TYR A 6 -43.61 83.27 37.85
N VAL A 7 -43.58 82.37 36.88
CA VAL A 7 -43.15 80.96 36.98
C VAL A 7 -41.95 80.74 36.06
N ASP A 8 -40.90 80.07 36.58
CA ASP A 8 -39.68 79.77 35.84
C ASP A 8 -39.77 78.39 35.16
N TYR A 9 -40.26 78.36 33.92
CA TYR A 9 -40.56 77.13 33.19
C TYR A 9 -39.32 76.33 32.76
N GLU A 10 -38.15 76.97 32.64
CA GLU A 10 -36.90 76.30 32.29
C GLU A 10 -36.48 75.30 33.39
N LEU A 11 -36.80 75.60 34.64
CA LEU A 11 -36.54 74.71 35.78
C LEU A 11 -37.41 73.44 35.74
N PHE A 12 -38.64 73.53 35.21
CA PHE A 12 -39.57 72.39 35.13
C PHE A 12 -39.32 71.47 33.94
N LEU A 13 -38.72 71.98 32.87
CA LEU A 13 -38.42 71.23 31.66
C LEU A 13 -37.04 70.55 31.68
N ASP A 14 -36.23 70.79 32.72
CA ASP A 14 -34.92 70.15 32.90
C ASP A 14 -35.07 68.64 33.20
N GLU A 15 -34.28 67.81 32.50
CA GLU A 15 -34.28 66.35 32.67
C GLU A 15 -33.87 65.91 34.10
N GLY A 16 -33.22 66.81 34.85
CA GLY A 16 -32.83 66.62 36.25
C GLY A 16 -33.83 67.13 37.30
N PHE A 17 -35.01 67.63 36.89
CA PHE A 17 -35.97 68.22 37.82
C PHE A 17 -36.44 67.21 38.89
N SER A 18 -36.27 67.59 40.16
CA SER A 18 -36.76 66.81 41.30
C SER A 18 -37.84 67.58 42.04
N ALA A 19 -39.08 67.08 41.97
CA ALA A 19 -40.23 67.67 42.65
C ALA A 19 -40.00 67.84 44.16
N VAL A 20 -39.30 66.89 44.79
CA VAL A 20 -38.96 66.92 46.23
C VAL A 20 -37.91 67.98 46.53
N GLY A 21 -36.91 68.14 45.65
CA GLY A 21 -35.87 69.16 45.79
C GLY A 21 -36.42 70.57 45.63
N PHE A 22 -37.32 70.77 44.67
CA PHE A 22 -37.99 72.04 44.46
C PHE A 22 -38.89 72.41 45.65
N ALA A 23 -39.72 71.48 46.13
CA ALA A 23 -40.55 71.71 47.31
C ALA A 23 -39.72 72.07 48.56
N ASN A 24 -38.58 71.40 48.76
CA ASN A 24 -37.66 71.72 49.86
C ASN A 24 -37.04 73.12 49.71
N SER A 25 -36.65 73.53 48.51
CA SER A 25 -36.13 74.88 48.26
C SER A 25 -37.16 75.96 48.57
N LEU A 26 -38.44 75.68 48.29
CA LEU A 26 -39.53 76.62 48.49
C LEU A 26 -39.90 76.76 49.98
N VAL A 27 -39.86 75.66 50.73
CA VAL A 27 -40.02 75.67 52.21
C VAL A 27 -38.84 76.35 52.90
N GLN A 28 -37.62 76.19 52.39
CA GLN A 28 -36.43 76.88 52.91
C GLN A 28 -36.43 78.38 52.57
N ALA A 29 -37.02 78.77 51.44
CA ALA A 29 -37.12 80.18 51.04
C ALA A 29 -38.15 80.97 51.86
N THR A 30 -39.19 80.33 52.39
CA THR A 30 -40.24 81.01 53.18
C THR A 30 -40.01 81.00 54.68
N ASN A 31 -39.12 80.15 55.21
CA ASN A 31 -38.90 79.98 56.65
C ASN A 31 -37.47 80.37 57.05
N ASN A 32 -37.31 81.12 58.13
CA ASN A 32 -36.00 81.44 58.70
C ASN A 32 -35.63 80.49 59.84
N VAL A 33 -34.33 80.28 60.06
CA VAL A 33 -33.78 79.36 61.09
C VAL A 33 -34.15 79.79 62.53
N SER A 34 -34.71 80.99 62.72
CA SER A 34 -35.12 81.54 64.02
C SER A 34 -36.61 81.44 64.31
N ASP A 35 -37.42 80.95 63.37
CA ASP A 35 -38.87 80.78 63.58
C ASP A 35 -39.16 79.52 64.40
N VAL A 36 -40.09 79.65 65.36
CA VAL A 36 -40.44 78.58 66.33
C VAL A 36 -41.36 77.53 65.71
N GLU A 37 -42.08 77.88 64.64
CA GLU A 37 -42.95 76.99 63.87
C GLU A 37 -42.69 77.18 62.37
N VAL A 38 -42.70 76.09 61.61
CA VAL A 38 -42.48 76.11 60.14
C VAL A 38 -43.79 76.46 59.44
N ASP A 39 -43.83 77.57 58.71
CA ASP A 39 -44.96 77.94 57.86
C ASP A 39 -44.91 77.13 56.55
N LEU A 40 -45.88 76.21 56.42
CA LEU A 40 -46.10 75.40 55.21
C LEU A 40 -47.26 75.92 54.36
N ASP A 41 -48.09 76.82 54.91
CA ASP A 41 -49.27 77.33 54.21
C ASP A 41 -48.87 78.30 53.10
N THR A 42 -47.86 79.12 53.34
CA THR A 42 -47.35 80.07 52.33
C THR A 42 -46.68 79.35 51.14
N PRO A 43 -45.77 78.37 51.34
CA PRO A 43 -45.29 77.49 50.28
C PRO A 43 -46.37 76.76 49.48
N ALA A 44 -47.34 76.17 50.19
CA ALA A 44 -48.40 75.37 49.56
C ALA A 44 -49.31 76.25 48.68
N LYS A 45 -49.63 77.46 49.12
CA LYS A 45 -50.40 78.42 48.31
C LYS A 45 -49.64 78.84 47.05
N ARG A 46 -48.34 79.11 47.17
CA ARG A 46 -47.51 79.46 46.02
C ARG A 46 -47.45 78.32 44.98
N LEU A 47 -47.20 77.09 45.42
CA LEU A 47 -47.23 75.91 44.54
C LEU A 47 -48.62 75.72 43.91
N GLY A 48 -49.69 75.99 44.66
CA GLY A 48 -51.07 75.95 44.16
C GLY A 48 -51.30 76.93 43.02
N TYR A 49 -50.85 78.18 43.17
CA TYR A 49 -50.94 79.18 42.09
C TYR A 49 -50.08 78.81 40.88
N ASP A 50 -48.88 78.26 41.10
CA ASP A 50 -48.00 77.83 40.01
C ASP A 50 -48.62 76.65 39.23
N LEU A 51 -49.28 75.71 39.91
CA LEU A 51 -50.01 74.59 39.28
C LEU A 51 -51.23 75.06 38.49
N GLU A 52 -52.04 75.95 39.07
CA GLU A 52 -53.22 76.50 38.38
C GLU A 52 -52.82 77.26 37.10
N GLU A 53 -51.69 77.97 37.11
CA GLU A 53 -51.17 78.66 35.93
C GLU A 53 -50.66 77.68 34.87
N VAL A 54 -49.90 76.65 35.26
CA VAL A 54 -49.45 75.60 34.35
C VAL A 54 -50.65 74.88 33.73
N ASP A 55 -51.67 74.54 34.52
CA ASP A 55 -52.91 73.93 34.02
C ASP A 55 -53.66 74.87 33.07
N ARG A 56 -53.69 76.18 33.36
CA ARG A 56 -54.32 77.16 32.45
C ARG A 56 -53.60 77.18 31.10
N ILE A 57 -52.27 77.26 31.11
CA ILE A 57 -51.46 77.33 29.89
C ILE A 57 -51.49 76.02 29.11
N ILE A 58 -51.46 74.86 29.78
CA ILE A 58 -51.64 73.56 29.12
C ILE A 58 -53.00 73.50 28.42
N ASN A 59 -54.06 73.97 29.08
CA ASN A 59 -55.39 73.98 28.48
C ASN A 59 -55.52 75.02 27.34
N GLU A 60 -54.87 76.18 27.46
CA GLU A 60 -54.81 77.20 26.40
C GLU A 60 -54.01 76.73 25.18
N THR A 61 -52.85 76.11 25.39
CA THR A 61 -51.98 75.59 24.32
C THR A 61 -52.57 74.34 23.69
N ALA A 62 -53.11 73.40 24.46
CA ALA A 62 -53.88 72.27 23.94
C ALA A 62 -55.15 72.73 23.21
N GLY A 63 -55.75 73.83 23.67
CA GLY A 63 -56.90 74.51 23.07
C GLY A 63 -56.54 75.44 21.89
N ALA A 64 -55.26 75.63 21.56
CA ALA A 64 -54.83 76.39 20.38
C ALA A 64 -54.32 75.41 19.31
N ASP A 65 -53.45 74.48 19.71
CA ASP A 65 -52.72 73.58 18.82
C ASP A 65 -53.26 72.13 18.80
N HIS A 66 -54.52 71.94 19.20
CA HIS A 66 -55.22 70.65 19.13
C HIS A 66 -55.14 69.94 17.78
N GLY A 67 -55.05 70.68 16.66
CA GLY A 67 -54.88 70.09 15.33
C GLY A 67 -53.55 69.34 15.16
N GLN A 68 -52.44 69.92 15.64
CA GLN A 68 -51.11 69.30 15.56
C GLN A 68 -50.98 68.12 16.52
N LEU A 69 -51.58 68.22 17.72
CA LEU A 69 -51.63 67.10 18.67
C LEU A 69 -52.43 65.92 18.12
N LEU A 70 -53.55 66.18 17.44
CA LEU A 70 -54.33 65.14 16.77
C LEU A 70 -53.58 64.53 15.58
N GLU A 71 -52.85 65.32 14.81
CA GLU A 71 -52.01 64.83 13.71
C GLU A 71 -50.83 63.98 14.22
N GLN A 72 -50.14 64.41 15.26
CA GLN A 72 -49.08 63.63 15.90
C GLN A 72 -49.62 62.34 16.51
N ALA A 73 -50.75 62.39 17.22
CA ALA A 73 -51.41 61.19 17.75
C ALA A 73 -51.85 60.24 16.62
N ALA A 74 -52.35 60.77 15.49
CA ALA A 74 -52.67 59.98 14.32
C ALA A 74 -51.42 59.36 13.66
N ASN A 75 -50.32 60.11 13.56
CA ASN A 75 -49.06 59.64 12.99
C ASN A 75 -48.39 58.56 13.84
N VAL A 76 -48.41 58.70 15.17
CA VAL A 76 -47.95 57.66 16.10
C VAL A 76 -48.79 56.40 15.92
N ARG A 77 -50.12 56.55 15.81
CA ARG A 77 -51.01 55.42 15.58
C ARG A 77 -50.77 54.73 14.23
N LEU A 78 -50.54 55.50 13.16
CA LEU A 78 -50.18 54.96 11.84
C LEU A 78 -48.83 54.26 11.85
N ALA A 79 -47.85 54.79 12.58
CA ALA A 79 -46.54 54.17 12.76
C ALA A 79 -46.65 52.84 13.52
N GLU A 80 -47.43 52.79 14.61
CA GLU A 80 -47.74 51.57 15.35
C GLU A 80 -48.47 50.54 14.46
N GLU A 81 -49.49 50.98 13.72
CA GLU A 81 -50.22 50.16 12.75
C GLU A 81 -49.28 49.60 11.65
N SER A 82 -48.25 50.35 11.23
CA SER A 82 -47.25 49.92 10.25
C SER A 82 -46.16 48.99 10.82
N LEU A 83 -45.88 49.08 12.12
CA LEU A 83 -44.90 48.24 12.81
C LEU A 83 -45.46 46.85 13.13
N GLU A 84 -46.75 46.72 13.37
CA GLU A 84 -47.44 45.44 13.58
C GLU A 84 -47.18 44.37 12.48
N PRO A 85 -47.36 44.66 11.17
CA PRO A 85 -47.06 43.68 10.12
C PRO A 85 -45.56 43.35 10.05
N MET A 86 -44.68 44.31 10.35
CA MET A 86 -43.24 44.06 10.38
C MET A 86 -42.86 43.14 11.54
N ARG A 87 -43.48 43.32 12.70
CA ARG A 87 -43.37 42.41 13.86
C ARG A 87 -43.78 41.00 13.49
N ARG A 88 -44.95 40.84 12.86
CA ARG A 88 -45.45 39.52 12.42
C ARG A 88 -44.50 38.86 11.42
N ASN A 89 -43.94 39.62 10.48
CA ASN A 89 -42.96 39.10 9.53
C ASN A 89 -41.66 38.68 10.22
N LEU A 90 -41.17 39.45 11.19
CA LEU A 90 -40.00 39.10 12.00
C LEU A 90 -40.24 37.84 12.83
N GLU A 91 -41.41 37.72 13.46
CA GLU A 91 -41.82 36.52 14.19
C GLU A 91 -41.88 35.31 13.27
N GLN A 92 -42.42 35.48 12.06
CA GLN A 92 -42.49 34.40 11.07
C GLN A 92 -41.09 33.97 10.60
N VAL A 93 -40.17 34.91 10.38
CA VAL A 93 -38.77 34.60 10.03
C VAL A 93 -38.07 33.89 11.18
N ASN A 94 -38.18 34.40 12.41
CA ASN A 94 -37.62 33.75 13.59
C ASN A 94 -38.18 32.35 13.80
N PHE A 95 -39.49 32.18 13.59
CA PHE A 95 -40.14 30.87 13.65
C PHE A 95 -39.59 29.93 12.56
N SER A 96 -39.45 30.42 11.32
CA SER A 96 -38.91 29.62 10.22
C SER A 96 -37.44 29.22 10.45
N TYR A 97 -36.63 30.11 11.04
CA TYR A 97 -35.25 29.83 11.40
C TYR A 97 -35.16 28.83 12.54
N ALA A 98 -35.93 29.02 13.61
CA ALA A 98 -35.99 28.08 14.73
C ALA A 98 -36.47 26.69 14.26
N LYS A 99 -37.39 26.65 13.29
CA LYS A 99 -37.83 25.42 12.65
C LYS A 99 -36.70 24.77 11.84
N LEU A 100 -35.98 25.52 11.01
CA LEU A 100 -34.84 25.01 10.23
C LEU A 100 -33.73 24.47 11.14
N GLU A 101 -33.40 25.19 12.21
CA GLU A 101 -32.39 24.77 13.18
C GLU A 101 -32.77 23.42 13.83
N ASN A 102 -34.02 23.30 14.26
CA ASN A 102 -34.51 22.09 14.92
C ASN A 102 -34.71 20.92 13.97
N ASP A 103 -35.25 21.16 12.78
CA ASP A 103 -35.65 20.12 11.83
C ASP A 103 -34.48 19.66 10.94
N VAL A 104 -33.48 20.51 10.71
CA VAL A 104 -32.40 20.24 9.76
C VAL A 104 -31.03 20.23 10.42
N LEU A 105 -30.64 21.30 11.12
CA LEU A 105 -29.27 21.42 11.67
C LEU A 105 -29.02 20.40 12.79
N ARG A 106 -29.91 20.29 13.77
CA ARG A 106 -29.73 19.34 14.89
C ARG A 106 -29.71 17.88 14.42
N PRO A 107 -30.60 17.42 13.52
CA PRO A 107 -30.51 16.06 12.98
C PRO A 107 -29.25 15.84 12.15
N TYR A 108 -28.81 16.84 11.38
CA TYR A 108 -27.56 16.76 10.62
C TYR A 108 -26.34 16.58 11.53
N ASP A 109 -26.21 17.36 12.60
CA ASP A 109 -25.08 17.24 13.54
C ASP A 109 -25.05 15.87 14.23
N ARG A 110 -26.22 15.34 14.61
CA ARG A 110 -26.33 13.97 15.14
C ARG A 110 -25.91 12.94 14.10
N ALA A 111 -26.35 13.09 12.84
CA ALA A 111 -25.98 12.20 11.75
C ALA A 111 -24.48 12.26 11.45
N GLN A 112 -23.86 13.44 11.52
CA GLN A 112 -22.41 13.64 11.36
C GLN A 112 -21.61 12.84 12.40
N GLY A 113 -22.08 12.84 13.67
CA GLY A 113 -21.50 12.04 14.74
C GLY A 113 -21.55 10.54 14.44
N VAL A 114 -22.71 10.03 14.03
CA VAL A 114 -22.91 8.62 13.66
C VAL A 114 -22.08 8.26 12.42
N PHE A 115 -22.06 9.12 11.40
CA PHE A 115 -21.26 8.93 10.19
C PHE A 115 -19.77 8.83 10.50
N THR A 116 -19.27 9.68 11.40
CA THR A 116 -17.86 9.62 11.85
C THR A 116 -17.57 8.31 12.59
N ALA A 117 -18.48 7.86 13.45
CA ALA A 117 -18.36 6.58 14.13
C ALA A 117 -18.37 5.40 13.13
N LEU A 118 -19.27 5.43 12.16
CA LEU A 118 -19.37 4.42 11.09
C LEU A 118 -18.12 4.40 10.22
N LYS A 119 -17.57 5.56 9.86
CA LYS A 119 -16.32 5.68 9.10
C LYS A 119 -15.16 5.06 9.87
N ARG A 120 -15.03 5.35 11.17
CA ARG A 120 -14.00 4.74 12.03
C ARG A 120 -14.18 3.23 12.11
N LEU A 121 -15.41 2.75 12.30
CA LEU A 121 -15.73 1.32 12.35
C LEU A 121 -15.43 0.59 11.03
N HIS A 122 -15.73 1.22 9.90
CA HIS A 122 -15.41 0.65 8.59
C HIS A 122 -13.89 0.55 8.38
N LEU A 123 -13.13 1.60 8.72
CA LEU A 123 -11.67 1.57 8.64
C LEU A 123 -11.06 0.51 9.55
N THR A 124 -11.54 0.38 10.79
CA THR A 124 -11.04 -0.66 11.70
C THR A 124 -11.42 -2.06 11.23
N SER A 125 -12.64 -2.26 10.73
CA SER A 125 -13.09 -3.54 10.18
C SER A 125 -12.31 -3.94 8.94
N SER A 126 -12.06 -3.00 8.02
CA SER A 126 -11.27 -3.23 6.81
C SER A 126 -9.83 -3.65 7.16
N LEU A 127 -9.19 -2.92 8.08
CA LEU A 127 -7.84 -3.26 8.56
C LEU A 127 -7.83 -4.61 9.27
N LEU A 128 -8.84 -4.92 10.09
CA LEU A 128 -8.95 -6.20 10.78
C LEU A 128 -9.15 -7.35 9.80
N ARG A 129 -9.97 -7.18 8.75
CA ARG A 129 -10.13 -8.19 7.69
C ARG A 129 -8.81 -8.44 6.95
N ALA A 130 -8.11 -7.37 6.61
CA ALA A 130 -6.81 -7.47 5.95
C ALA A 130 -5.77 -8.16 6.84
N LEU A 131 -5.77 -7.88 8.14
CA LEU A 131 -4.95 -8.56 9.13
C LEU A 131 -5.31 -10.05 9.26
N THR A 132 -6.60 -10.38 9.32
CA THR A 132 -7.06 -11.78 9.40
C THR A 132 -6.63 -12.58 8.18
N TRP A 133 -6.74 -12.00 6.98
CA TRP A 133 -6.26 -12.67 5.76
C TRP A 133 -4.74 -12.84 5.77
N TYR A 134 -4.00 -11.81 6.20
CA TYR A 134 -2.55 -11.91 6.39
C TYR A 134 -2.17 -13.03 7.38
N LEU A 135 -2.81 -13.11 8.54
CA LEU A 135 -2.53 -14.13 9.55
C LEU A 135 -2.90 -15.53 9.08
N TYR A 136 -3.99 -15.66 8.31
CA TYR A 136 -4.36 -16.93 7.68
C TYR A 136 -3.27 -17.42 6.72
N LEU A 137 -2.80 -16.53 5.83
CA LEU A 137 -1.71 -16.85 4.90
C LEU A 137 -0.39 -17.12 5.63
N ALA A 138 -0.06 -16.35 6.66
CA ALA A 138 1.14 -16.56 7.48
C ALA A 138 1.10 -17.91 8.21
N ARG A 139 -0.08 -18.33 8.70
CA ARG A 139 -0.28 -19.65 9.29
C ARG A 139 -0.12 -20.76 8.25
N GLN A 140 -0.63 -20.58 7.04
CA GLN A 140 -0.42 -21.53 5.95
C GLN A 140 1.06 -21.72 5.64
N LEU A 141 1.84 -20.63 5.65
CA LEU A 141 3.30 -20.66 5.47
C LEU A 141 4.04 -21.34 6.62
N SER A 142 3.57 -21.18 7.86
CA SER A 142 4.17 -21.86 9.02
C SER A 142 4.03 -23.40 8.98
N GLY A 143 3.13 -23.92 8.15
CA GLY A 143 2.96 -25.37 7.95
C GLY A 143 4.02 -26.00 7.02
N VAL A 144 4.87 -25.20 6.37
CA VAL A 144 5.91 -25.71 5.47
C VAL A 144 7.07 -26.26 6.29
N GLY A 145 7.21 -27.59 6.29
CA GLY A 145 8.27 -28.29 7.00
C GLY A 145 9.66 -28.11 6.37
N SER A 146 10.68 -28.67 7.02
CA SER A 146 12.07 -28.66 6.54
C SER A 146 12.32 -29.58 5.33
N ASN A 147 11.42 -30.52 5.06
CA ASN A 147 11.48 -31.48 3.95
C ASN A 147 10.17 -31.45 3.15
N ALA A 148 9.81 -30.27 2.63
CA ALA A 148 8.57 -30.11 1.88
C ALA A 148 8.62 -30.83 0.52
N SER A 149 7.45 -31.27 0.05
CA SER A 149 7.28 -31.76 -1.32
C SER A 149 7.48 -30.62 -2.33
N ALA A 150 7.75 -30.93 -3.60
CA ALA A 150 7.95 -29.87 -4.60
C ALA A 150 6.68 -29.04 -4.83
N ASP A 151 5.51 -29.67 -4.73
CA ASP A 151 4.21 -29.00 -4.81
C ASP A 151 3.95 -28.12 -3.59
N GLU A 152 4.33 -28.56 -2.38
CA GLU A 152 4.27 -27.73 -1.18
C GLU A 152 5.18 -26.50 -1.30
N LEU A 153 6.39 -26.64 -1.85
CA LEU A 153 7.32 -25.53 -2.08
C LEU A 153 6.74 -24.52 -3.10
N TYR A 154 6.10 -25.01 -4.16
CA TYR A 154 5.42 -24.17 -5.14
C TYR A 154 4.24 -23.40 -4.52
N ASN A 155 3.40 -24.08 -3.76
CA ASN A 155 2.29 -23.45 -3.04
C ASN A 155 2.79 -22.46 -1.96
N ALA A 156 3.90 -22.75 -1.30
CA ALA A 156 4.57 -21.83 -0.38
C ALA A 156 5.07 -20.57 -1.08
N ALA A 157 5.68 -20.69 -2.27
CA ALA A 157 6.11 -19.55 -3.07
C ALA A 157 4.94 -18.67 -3.51
N LEU A 158 3.83 -19.28 -3.96
CA LEU A 158 2.59 -18.55 -4.30
C LEU A 158 2.01 -17.81 -3.10
N THR A 159 1.91 -18.48 -1.95
CA THR A 159 1.40 -17.84 -0.73
C THR A 159 2.30 -16.72 -0.24
N LEU A 160 3.63 -16.83 -0.35
CA LEU A 160 4.56 -15.73 -0.07
C LEU A 160 4.30 -14.52 -0.98
N ARG A 161 4.08 -14.73 -2.29
CA ARG A 161 3.74 -13.67 -3.22
C ARG A 161 2.40 -13.01 -2.89
N ARG A 162 1.37 -13.80 -2.55
CA ARG A 162 0.06 -13.31 -2.10
C ARG A 162 0.17 -12.45 -0.84
N VAL A 163 0.97 -12.87 0.14
CA VAL A 163 1.24 -12.07 1.35
C VAL A 163 1.90 -10.74 1.01
N ARG A 164 2.92 -10.74 0.16
CA ARG A 164 3.58 -9.50 -0.28
C ARG A 164 2.62 -8.56 -1.00
N ARG A 165 1.77 -9.10 -1.89
CA ARG A 165 0.74 -8.31 -2.57
C ARG A 165 -0.26 -7.72 -1.58
N GLN A 166 -0.68 -8.48 -0.56
CA GLN A 166 -1.59 -7.93 0.46
C GLN A 166 -1.01 -6.73 1.18
N VAL A 167 0.27 -6.83 1.55
CA VAL A 167 0.99 -5.78 2.25
C VAL A 167 1.19 -4.56 1.35
N ALA A 168 1.31 -4.76 0.03
CA ALA A 168 1.36 -3.68 -0.95
C ALA A 168 0.01 -2.98 -1.13
N VAL A 169 -1.09 -3.73 -1.21
CA VAL A 169 -2.46 -3.19 -1.36
C VAL A 169 -2.90 -2.42 -0.11
N ASN A 170 -2.52 -2.88 1.08
CA ASN A 170 -2.91 -2.28 2.35
C ASN A 170 -1.69 -1.79 3.15
N PRO A 171 -1.15 -0.59 2.87
CA PRO A 171 0.06 -0.09 3.53
C PRO A 171 -0.11 0.12 5.04
N GLY A 172 -1.34 0.35 5.53
CA GLY A 172 -1.66 0.46 6.96
C GLY A 172 -1.42 -0.83 7.76
N LEU A 173 -1.19 -1.96 7.09
CA LEU A 173 -0.77 -3.20 7.74
C LEU A 173 0.67 -3.09 8.29
N LYS A 174 1.58 -2.39 7.60
CA LYS A 174 2.98 -2.28 8.03
C LYS A 174 3.16 -1.54 9.36
N SER A 175 2.21 -0.67 9.73
CA SER A 175 2.24 0.01 11.03
C SER A 175 1.92 -0.90 12.22
N LEU A 176 1.38 -2.10 11.99
CA LEU A 176 1.05 -3.04 13.06
C LEU A 176 2.31 -3.78 13.53
N HIS A 177 2.55 -3.77 14.85
CA HIS A 177 3.69 -4.45 15.45
C HIS A 177 3.76 -5.94 15.10
N ILE A 178 2.60 -6.61 15.09
CA ILE A 178 2.46 -8.05 14.77
C ILE A 178 3.01 -8.36 13.38
N ILE A 179 2.74 -7.49 12.40
CA ILE A 179 3.19 -7.70 11.02
C ILE A 179 4.70 -7.48 10.93
N ARG A 180 5.23 -6.46 11.61
CA ARG A 180 6.67 -6.23 11.70
C ARG A 180 7.42 -7.40 12.35
N THR A 181 6.83 -8.06 13.35
CA THR A 181 7.42 -9.27 13.94
C THR A 181 7.35 -10.48 13.00
N HIS A 182 6.25 -10.65 12.27
CA HIS A 182 6.10 -11.74 11.30
C HIS A 182 6.90 -11.52 10.02
N GLU A 183 7.28 -10.30 9.67
CA GLU A 183 8.10 -10.00 8.49
C GLU A 183 9.48 -10.67 8.56
N ARG A 184 10.10 -10.74 9.75
CA ARG A 184 11.35 -11.49 9.96
C ARG A 184 11.15 -12.99 9.75
N MET A 185 10.11 -13.55 10.36
CA MET A 185 9.76 -14.97 10.19
C MET A 185 9.46 -15.30 8.72
N LEU A 186 8.84 -14.37 7.99
CA LEU A 186 8.53 -14.54 6.57
C LEU A 186 9.82 -14.59 5.73
N GLN A 187 10.81 -13.75 6.04
CA GLN A 187 12.13 -13.80 5.40
C GLN A 187 12.85 -15.13 5.70
N ASP A 188 12.76 -15.63 6.93
CA ASP A 188 13.34 -16.92 7.30
C ASP A 188 12.66 -18.09 6.55
N VAL A 189 11.33 -18.07 6.43
CA VAL A 189 10.58 -19.07 5.65
C VAL A 189 10.93 -18.98 4.17
N GLU A 190 11.02 -17.77 3.61
CA GLU A 190 11.41 -17.56 2.21
C GLU A 190 12.82 -18.08 1.93
N THR A 191 13.79 -17.81 2.80
CA THR A 191 15.15 -18.34 2.64
C THR A 191 15.16 -19.86 2.77
N SER A 192 14.37 -20.44 3.69
CA SER A 192 14.21 -21.89 3.82
C SER A 192 13.62 -22.52 2.55
N VAL A 193 12.52 -21.99 2.01
CA VAL A 193 11.87 -22.48 0.77
C VAL A 193 12.82 -22.35 -0.41
N ARG A 194 13.55 -21.21 -0.53
CA ARG A 194 14.58 -21.01 -1.55
C ARG A 194 15.67 -22.08 -1.46
N ASN A 195 16.21 -22.33 -0.28
CA ASN A 195 17.27 -23.31 -0.06
C ASN A 195 16.78 -24.75 -0.34
N GLN A 196 15.55 -25.09 0.05
CA GLN A 196 14.95 -26.40 -0.23
C GLN A 196 14.72 -26.60 -1.73
N ALA A 197 14.18 -25.60 -2.44
CA ALA A 197 13.98 -25.64 -3.89
C ALA A 197 15.33 -25.77 -4.63
N GLN A 198 16.34 -25.00 -4.24
CA GLN A 198 17.69 -25.12 -4.78
C GLN A 198 18.31 -26.50 -4.51
N GLY A 199 18.10 -27.06 -3.32
CA GLY A 199 18.54 -28.41 -2.96
C GLY A 199 17.93 -29.47 -3.86
N LYS A 200 16.62 -29.40 -4.11
CA LYS A 200 15.90 -30.32 -5.01
C LYS A 200 16.45 -30.27 -6.44
N ILE A 201 16.75 -29.07 -6.95
CA ILE A 201 17.38 -28.91 -8.28
C ILE A 201 18.82 -29.46 -8.28
N LYS A 202 19.59 -29.22 -7.23
CA LYS A 202 21.00 -29.64 -7.14
C LYS A 202 21.17 -31.16 -7.09
N PHE A 203 20.30 -31.87 -6.37
CA PHE A 203 20.37 -33.32 -6.18
C PHE A 203 19.43 -34.09 -7.10
N PHE A 204 18.90 -33.45 -8.15
CA PHE A 204 17.97 -34.06 -9.09
C PHE A 204 18.54 -35.32 -9.75
N SER A 205 17.70 -36.36 -9.82
CA SER A 205 17.98 -37.62 -10.49
C SER A 205 16.82 -38.02 -11.41
N LEU A 206 17.16 -38.49 -12.62
CA LEU A 206 16.20 -38.84 -13.67
C LEU A 206 15.21 -39.95 -13.27
N LEU A 207 15.59 -40.80 -12.32
CA LEU A 207 14.87 -42.02 -11.98
C LEU A 207 13.66 -41.80 -11.07
N TYR A 208 13.61 -40.70 -10.32
CA TYR A 208 12.63 -40.51 -9.24
C TYR A 208 11.91 -39.16 -9.25
N ASP A 209 12.51 -38.12 -9.85
CA ASP A 209 12.12 -36.72 -9.56
C ASP A 209 11.60 -35.92 -10.76
N VAL A 210 11.30 -36.54 -11.91
CA VAL A 210 10.89 -35.80 -13.12
C VAL A 210 9.64 -34.95 -12.87
N ALA A 211 8.68 -35.46 -12.09
CA ALA A 211 7.47 -34.74 -11.74
C ALA A 211 7.71 -33.62 -10.69
N SER A 212 8.72 -33.77 -9.83
CA SER A 212 9.03 -32.81 -8.76
C SER A 212 9.91 -31.65 -9.24
N LEU A 213 10.51 -31.77 -10.42
CA LEU A 213 11.41 -30.78 -11.00
C LEU A 213 10.71 -29.50 -11.44
N ALA A 214 9.58 -29.62 -12.15
CA ALA A 214 8.86 -28.45 -12.67
C ALA A 214 8.30 -27.56 -11.54
N PRO A 215 7.64 -28.11 -10.49
CA PRO A 215 7.18 -27.31 -9.35
C PRO A 215 8.32 -26.67 -8.57
N ALA A 216 9.47 -27.36 -8.42
CA ALA A 216 10.65 -26.79 -7.75
C ALA A 216 11.28 -25.64 -8.53
N CYS A 217 11.35 -25.75 -9.86
CA CYS A 217 11.85 -24.68 -10.73
C CYS A 217 10.90 -23.47 -10.72
N LEU A 218 9.58 -23.71 -10.79
CA LEU A 218 8.56 -22.68 -10.67
C LEU A 218 8.60 -21.99 -9.30
N ALA A 219 8.74 -22.74 -8.21
CA ALA A 219 8.86 -22.18 -6.86
C ALA A 219 10.08 -21.25 -6.75
N LEU A 220 11.23 -21.66 -7.29
CA LEU A 220 12.45 -20.86 -7.26
C LEU A 220 12.32 -19.61 -8.15
N TYR A 221 11.71 -19.74 -9.34
CA TYR A 221 11.44 -18.61 -10.23
C TYR A 221 10.53 -17.56 -9.59
N LEU A 222 9.46 -17.99 -8.92
CA LEU A 222 8.51 -17.10 -8.24
C LEU A 222 9.14 -16.32 -7.08
N LEU A 223 10.15 -16.91 -6.42
CA LEU A 223 10.85 -16.27 -5.30
C LEU A 223 12.00 -15.38 -5.75
N ASP A 224 12.85 -15.90 -6.63
CA ASP A 224 14.04 -15.23 -7.12
C ASP A 224 14.50 -15.83 -8.47
N PRO A 225 14.25 -15.13 -9.58
CA PRO A 225 14.60 -15.63 -10.91
C PRO A 225 16.12 -15.68 -11.16
N ASP A 226 16.92 -14.88 -10.47
CA ASP A 226 18.39 -14.94 -10.58
C ASP A 226 18.95 -16.14 -9.82
N ALA A 227 18.32 -16.50 -8.69
CA ALA A 227 18.66 -17.71 -7.96
C ALA A 227 18.39 -18.98 -8.80
N LEU A 228 17.34 -18.99 -9.64
CA LEU A 228 17.09 -20.09 -10.58
C LEU A 228 18.19 -20.18 -11.64
N ALA A 229 18.52 -19.07 -12.30
CA ALA A 229 19.58 -19.04 -13.30
C ALA A 229 20.92 -19.52 -12.71
N GLY A 230 21.26 -19.07 -11.50
CA GLY A 230 22.43 -19.51 -10.75
C GLY A 230 22.39 -21.01 -10.40
N ALA A 231 21.25 -21.53 -9.95
CA ALA A 231 21.07 -22.94 -9.63
C ALA A 231 21.25 -23.84 -10.87
N VAL A 232 20.66 -23.46 -12.01
CA VAL A 232 20.81 -24.17 -13.29
C VAL A 232 22.27 -24.15 -13.75
N ASN A 233 22.93 -23.00 -13.73
CA ASN A 233 24.34 -22.90 -14.12
C ASN A 233 25.26 -23.74 -13.22
N ASN A 234 25.04 -23.71 -11.90
CA ASN A 234 25.77 -24.54 -10.96
C ASN A 234 25.51 -26.04 -11.19
N PHE A 235 24.29 -26.42 -11.51
CA PHE A 235 23.95 -27.79 -11.87
C PHE A 235 24.71 -28.23 -13.13
N VAL A 236 24.68 -27.44 -14.22
CA VAL A 236 25.42 -27.70 -15.45
C VAL A 236 26.92 -27.87 -15.17
N ARG A 237 27.54 -26.91 -14.46
CA ARG A 237 28.97 -26.95 -14.11
C ARG A 237 29.33 -28.19 -13.29
N ASN A 238 28.49 -28.59 -12.34
CA ASN A 238 28.70 -29.81 -11.55
C ASN A 238 28.63 -31.07 -12.42
N GLN A 239 27.66 -31.13 -13.34
CA GLN A 239 27.56 -32.26 -14.28
C GLN A 239 28.77 -32.35 -15.21
N VAL A 240 29.26 -31.20 -15.72
CA VAL A 240 30.47 -31.11 -16.56
C VAL A 240 31.70 -31.58 -15.77
N ALA A 241 31.90 -31.08 -14.55
CA ALA A 241 33.06 -31.45 -13.73
C ALA A 241 33.07 -32.94 -13.38
N ALA A 242 31.90 -33.51 -13.10
CA ALA A 242 31.73 -34.92 -12.81
C ALA A 242 31.99 -35.79 -14.05
N SER A 243 31.49 -35.41 -15.24
CA SER A 243 31.66 -36.19 -16.47
C SER A 243 33.09 -36.12 -16.97
N ALA A 244 33.71 -34.94 -16.94
CA ALA A 244 35.15 -34.77 -17.19
C ALA A 244 36.00 -35.55 -16.17
N GLY A 245 35.51 -35.74 -14.94
CA GLY A 245 36.19 -36.51 -13.89
C GLY A 245 36.19 -38.01 -14.16
N GLN A 246 35.03 -38.54 -14.52
CA GLN A 246 34.88 -39.95 -14.88
C GLN A 246 35.62 -40.28 -16.18
N LEU A 247 35.51 -39.45 -17.21
CA LEU A 247 36.23 -39.63 -18.47
C LEU A 247 37.74 -39.59 -18.26
N ALA A 248 38.26 -38.61 -17.52
CA ALA A 248 39.70 -38.52 -17.23
C ALA A 248 40.23 -39.74 -16.46
N LYS A 249 39.45 -40.28 -15.51
CA LYS A 249 39.81 -41.53 -14.80
C LYS A 249 39.76 -42.75 -15.74
N ALA A 250 38.82 -42.78 -16.66
CA ALA A 250 38.65 -43.88 -17.59
C ALA A 250 39.75 -43.95 -18.66
N LEU A 251 40.48 -42.86 -18.92
CA LEU A 251 41.66 -42.86 -19.81
C LEU A 251 42.81 -43.75 -19.31
N GLY A 252 42.91 -43.97 -18.00
CA GLY A 252 43.90 -44.88 -17.40
C GLY A 252 43.40 -46.32 -17.23
N ALA A 253 42.19 -46.63 -17.70
CA ALA A 253 41.48 -47.89 -17.49
C ALA A 253 41.26 -48.63 -18.84
N PRO A 254 40.87 -49.91 -18.84
CA PRO A 254 40.55 -50.63 -20.08
C PRO A 254 39.34 -50.00 -20.81
N ILE A 255 39.29 -50.16 -22.14
CA ILE A 255 38.29 -49.55 -23.05
C ILE A 255 36.83 -49.65 -22.56
N PRO A 256 36.34 -50.78 -22.00
CA PRO A 256 34.96 -50.86 -21.51
C PRO A 256 34.66 -49.87 -20.36
N ALA A 257 35.66 -49.45 -19.60
CA ALA A 257 35.50 -48.42 -18.58
C ALA A 257 35.33 -47.03 -19.20
N PHE A 258 35.97 -46.77 -20.34
CA PHE A 258 35.78 -45.54 -21.12
C PHE A 258 34.40 -45.49 -21.74
N GLU A 259 33.92 -46.59 -22.34
CA GLU A 259 32.57 -46.69 -22.89
C GLU A 259 31.51 -46.41 -21.82
N ARG A 260 31.66 -46.99 -20.62
CA ARG A 260 30.77 -46.70 -19.49
C ARG A 260 30.81 -45.23 -19.08
N ALA A 261 32.00 -44.62 -18.99
CA ALA A 261 32.14 -43.20 -18.65
C ALA A 261 31.53 -42.28 -19.72
N ALA A 262 31.59 -42.67 -21.00
CA ALA A 262 30.94 -41.95 -22.09
C ALA A 262 29.41 -42.08 -22.04
N HIS A 263 28.89 -43.26 -21.72
CA HIS A 263 27.46 -43.46 -21.48
C HIS A 263 26.94 -42.68 -20.25
N ASP A 264 27.70 -42.64 -19.15
CA ASP A 264 27.38 -41.81 -17.98
C ASP A 264 27.32 -40.32 -18.36
N ALA A 265 28.24 -39.85 -19.22
CA ALA A 265 28.24 -38.47 -19.71
C ALA A 265 27.02 -38.16 -20.60
N ARG A 266 26.59 -39.12 -21.42
CA ARG A 266 25.33 -39.04 -22.20
C ARG A 266 24.11 -38.97 -21.29
N ASP A 267 24.04 -39.83 -20.29
CA ASP A 267 22.89 -39.88 -19.39
C ASP A 267 22.77 -38.57 -18.59
N ARG A 268 23.89 -37.95 -18.20
CA ARG A 268 23.91 -36.59 -17.63
C ARG A 268 23.46 -35.50 -18.60
N ALA A 269 23.80 -35.61 -19.89
CA ALA A 269 23.28 -34.69 -20.90
C ALA A 269 21.76 -34.84 -21.09
N ARG A 270 21.23 -36.07 -21.02
CA ARG A 270 19.77 -36.32 -21.02
C ARG A 270 19.07 -35.75 -19.80
N VAL A 271 19.69 -35.81 -18.62
CA VAL A 271 19.21 -35.13 -17.40
C VAL A 271 19.04 -33.63 -17.64
N LEU A 272 20.04 -32.98 -18.24
CA LEU A 272 19.94 -31.58 -18.61
C LEU A 272 18.81 -31.33 -19.62
N GLY A 273 18.65 -32.21 -20.62
CA GLY A 273 17.53 -32.13 -21.56
C GLY A 273 16.16 -32.19 -20.87
N THR A 274 15.99 -33.08 -19.88
CA THR A 274 14.73 -33.16 -19.12
C THR A 274 14.46 -31.92 -18.26
N LEU A 275 15.50 -31.31 -17.68
CA LEU A 275 15.40 -30.04 -16.96
C LEU A 275 14.95 -28.92 -17.89
N LEU A 276 15.57 -28.78 -19.07
CA LEU A 276 15.19 -27.77 -20.05
C LEU A 276 13.75 -27.98 -20.55
N GLY A 277 13.35 -29.23 -20.80
CA GLY A 277 11.97 -29.55 -21.17
C GLY A 277 10.96 -29.26 -20.06
N ALA A 278 11.34 -29.40 -18.78
CA ALA A 278 10.51 -28.98 -17.66
C ALA A 278 10.36 -27.45 -17.56
N LEU A 279 11.44 -26.71 -17.85
CA LEU A 279 11.43 -25.24 -17.89
C LEU A 279 10.63 -24.68 -19.08
N ASP A 280 10.61 -25.39 -20.21
CA ASP A 280 9.87 -24.97 -21.41
C ASP A 280 8.35 -25.18 -21.25
N ARG A 281 7.95 -26.21 -20.51
CA ARG A 281 6.53 -26.52 -20.21
C ARG A 281 5.96 -25.67 -19.07
N ALA A 282 6.81 -24.95 -18.34
CA ALA A 282 6.41 -24.16 -17.18
C ALA A 282 5.93 -22.75 -17.63
N PRO A 283 4.71 -22.32 -17.26
CA PRO A 283 4.20 -21.00 -17.64
C PRO A 283 4.99 -19.87 -16.95
N PRO A 284 5.17 -18.71 -17.62
CA PRO A 284 5.99 -17.60 -17.11
C PRO A 284 5.38 -16.90 -15.88
N SER A 285 4.06 -16.94 -15.68
CA SER A 285 3.46 -16.50 -14.42
C SER A 285 2.09 -17.16 -14.17
N PRO A 286 1.85 -17.74 -12.97
CA PRO A 286 0.56 -18.33 -12.59
C PRO A 286 -0.42 -17.35 -11.90
N ASP A 287 -0.08 -16.07 -11.74
CA ASP A 287 -0.91 -15.08 -11.04
C ASP A 287 -1.19 -13.84 -11.93
N GLU A 288 -1.75 -14.07 -13.12
CA GLU A 288 -2.73 -13.11 -13.65
C GLU A 288 -4.08 -13.57 -13.08
N ASP A 289 -4.57 -12.86 -12.06
CA ASP A 289 -5.99 -12.96 -11.73
C ASP A 289 -6.78 -12.64 -13.01
N GLU A 290 -7.83 -13.41 -13.28
CA GLU A 290 -8.62 -13.41 -14.52
C GLU A 290 -9.29 -12.07 -14.90
N ASP A 291 -9.01 -10.95 -14.23
CA ASP A 291 -9.73 -9.68 -14.41
C ASP A 291 -8.87 -8.42 -14.65
N GLU A 292 -7.54 -8.45 -14.60
CA GLU A 292 -6.74 -7.25 -14.88
C GLU A 292 -5.54 -7.51 -15.82
N VAL A 293 -5.66 -6.96 -17.03
CA VAL A 293 -4.62 -6.60 -18.01
C VAL A 293 -4.31 -7.62 -19.12
N LYS A 294 -5.08 -7.50 -20.21
CA LYS A 294 -4.67 -7.82 -21.59
C LYS A 294 -3.60 -6.83 -22.07
N GLU A 295 -2.37 -6.95 -21.60
CA GLU A 295 -1.17 -6.23 -22.07
C GLU A 295 -0.01 -6.91 -21.33
N GLU A 296 0.57 -8.01 -21.82
CA GLU A 296 1.68 -8.01 -22.76
C GLU A 296 1.82 -9.43 -23.36
N LYS A 297 1.45 -9.59 -24.63
CA LYS A 297 1.82 -10.74 -25.44
C LYS A 297 3.30 -10.64 -25.82
N GLU A 298 4.22 -10.81 -24.87
CA GLU A 298 5.66 -10.94 -25.17
C GLU A 298 6.48 -11.59 -24.03
N GLN A 299 5.84 -12.24 -23.05
CA GLN A 299 6.56 -13.07 -22.08
C GLN A 299 6.84 -14.44 -22.72
N GLY A 300 8.09 -14.64 -23.14
CA GLY A 300 8.60 -15.92 -23.62
C GLY A 300 8.45 -17.05 -22.60
N THR A 301 8.78 -18.29 -22.98
CA THR A 301 8.77 -19.40 -21.99
C THR A 301 9.79 -19.11 -20.88
N LEU A 302 9.59 -19.68 -19.69
CA LEU A 302 10.50 -19.51 -18.55
C LEU A 302 11.95 -19.92 -18.89
N LEU A 303 12.09 -20.83 -19.87
CA LEU A 303 13.34 -21.20 -20.49
C LEU A 303 14.00 -20.06 -21.29
N GLU A 304 13.24 -19.24 -22.02
CA GLU A 304 13.76 -18.09 -22.76
C GLU A 304 14.31 -17.02 -21.81
N ASP A 305 13.65 -16.78 -20.69
CA ASP A 305 14.13 -15.84 -19.67
C ASP A 305 15.40 -16.34 -18.99
N VAL A 306 15.49 -17.64 -18.67
CA VAL A 306 16.72 -18.25 -18.14
C VAL A 306 17.84 -18.22 -19.18
N LYS A 307 17.55 -18.47 -20.45
CA LYS A 307 18.53 -18.37 -21.55
C LYS A 307 19.04 -16.95 -21.74
N ARG A 308 18.15 -15.94 -21.67
CA ARG A 308 18.50 -14.51 -21.75
C ARG A 308 19.39 -14.10 -20.57
N ARG A 309 19.07 -14.52 -19.35
CA ARG A 309 19.86 -14.20 -18.15
C ARG A 309 21.22 -14.89 -18.11
N LEU A 310 21.37 -16.04 -18.75
CA LEU A 310 22.62 -16.81 -18.80
C LEU A 310 23.43 -16.58 -20.09
N ASP A 311 22.93 -15.78 -21.04
CA ASP A 311 23.50 -15.62 -22.39
C ASP A 311 23.74 -16.96 -23.14
N LEU A 312 22.95 -18.00 -22.81
CA LEU A 312 23.11 -19.35 -23.38
C LEU A 312 22.16 -19.57 -24.55
N ARG A 313 22.70 -19.57 -25.78
CA ARG A 313 21.93 -19.93 -27.00
C ARG A 313 21.43 -21.38 -26.98
N ASN A 314 22.27 -22.30 -26.50
CA ASN A 314 21.92 -23.72 -26.32
C ASN A 314 22.73 -24.31 -25.16
N VAL A 315 22.04 -24.67 -24.07
CA VAL A 315 22.63 -25.16 -22.81
C VAL A 315 23.31 -26.53 -22.99
N LEU A 316 22.77 -27.39 -23.88
CA LEU A 316 23.37 -28.70 -24.17
C LEU A 316 24.64 -28.57 -25.01
N ALA A 317 24.66 -27.63 -25.97
CA ALA A 317 25.86 -27.34 -26.75
C ALA A 317 26.98 -26.76 -25.87
N THR A 318 26.65 -25.92 -24.89
CA THR A 318 27.63 -25.41 -23.93
C THR A 318 28.13 -26.49 -22.97
N TYR A 319 27.27 -27.42 -22.53
CA TYR A 319 27.70 -28.58 -21.74
C TYR A 319 28.81 -29.37 -22.44
N TRP A 320 28.61 -29.74 -23.71
CA TRP A 320 29.61 -30.51 -24.46
C TRP A 320 30.88 -29.72 -24.76
N ARG A 321 30.76 -28.41 -25.04
CA ARG A 321 31.91 -27.52 -25.22
C ARG A 321 32.74 -27.38 -23.95
N ASP A 322 32.09 -27.14 -22.82
CA ASP A 322 32.76 -26.97 -21.53
C ASP A 322 33.40 -28.29 -21.07
N LEU A 323 32.72 -29.42 -21.29
CA LEU A 323 33.26 -30.76 -21.06
C LEU A 323 34.51 -30.99 -21.89
N ALA A 324 34.48 -30.72 -23.19
CA ALA A 324 35.63 -30.89 -24.06
C ALA A 324 36.81 -29.99 -23.65
N SER A 325 36.55 -28.74 -23.26
CA SER A 325 37.59 -27.83 -22.76
C SER A 325 38.23 -28.32 -21.46
N SER A 326 37.41 -28.81 -20.51
CA SER A 326 37.91 -29.40 -19.27
C SER A 326 38.64 -30.72 -19.50
N LEU A 327 38.24 -31.48 -20.52
CA LEU A 327 38.84 -32.76 -20.86
C LEU A 327 40.20 -32.56 -21.56
N ASP A 328 40.35 -31.59 -22.48
CA ASP A 328 41.62 -31.28 -23.15
C ASP A 328 42.74 -30.98 -22.14
N GLY A 329 42.46 -30.16 -21.13
CA GLY A 329 43.43 -29.87 -20.06
C GLY A 329 43.83 -31.13 -19.27
N ARG A 330 42.87 -31.98 -18.91
CA ARG A 330 43.12 -33.23 -18.17
C ARG A 330 43.81 -34.30 -19.00
N ILE A 331 43.55 -34.34 -20.30
CA ILE A 331 44.19 -35.23 -21.26
C ILE A 331 45.67 -34.87 -21.40
N ARG A 332 46.01 -33.59 -21.55
CA ARG A 332 47.42 -33.14 -21.64
C ARG A 332 48.20 -33.54 -20.39
N GLU A 333 47.60 -33.35 -19.21
CA GLU A 333 48.21 -33.78 -17.95
C GLU A 333 48.39 -35.31 -17.88
N PHE A 334 47.40 -36.07 -18.33
CA PHE A 334 47.48 -37.53 -18.39
C PHE A 334 48.58 -38.03 -19.34
N VAL A 335 48.69 -37.44 -20.53
CA VAL A 335 49.74 -37.78 -21.51
C VAL A 335 51.13 -37.51 -20.92
N MET A 336 51.31 -36.40 -20.20
CA MET A 336 52.57 -36.08 -19.51
C MET A 336 52.89 -37.04 -18.36
N ARG A 337 51.88 -37.48 -17.60
CA ARG A 337 52.05 -38.30 -16.41
C ARG A 337 52.17 -39.81 -16.71
N SER A 338 51.50 -40.29 -17.75
CA SER A 338 51.37 -41.71 -18.08
C SER A 338 51.52 -41.98 -19.60
N PRO A 339 52.73 -41.81 -20.17
CA PRO A 339 52.95 -41.88 -21.63
C PRO A 339 52.72 -43.27 -22.23
N SER A 340 52.93 -44.36 -21.47
CA SER A 340 52.71 -45.74 -21.94
C SER A 340 51.23 -46.05 -22.13
N GLN A 341 50.38 -45.62 -21.19
CA GLN A 341 48.93 -45.78 -21.27
C GLN A 341 48.33 -44.89 -22.37
N ALA A 342 48.86 -43.67 -22.55
CA ALA A 342 48.47 -42.79 -23.65
C ALA A 342 48.72 -43.42 -25.04
N ARG A 343 49.87 -44.10 -25.24
CA ARG A 343 50.15 -44.82 -26.50
C ARG A 343 49.20 -45.99 -26.75
N SER A 344 48.83 -46.71 -25.69
CA SER A 344 47.83 -47.78 -25.79
C SER A 344 46.47 -47.22 -26.20
N MET A 345 46.04 -46.11 -25.59
CA MET A 345 44.80 -45.42 -25.95
C MET A 345 44.83 -44.83 -27.36
N ALA A 346 45.99 -44.36 -27.84
CA ALA A 346 46.15 -43.86 -29.20
C ALA A 346 45.93 -44.95 -30.27
N HIS A 347 46.22 -46.22 -29.98
CA HIS A 347 45.92 -47.33 -30.89
C HIS A 347 44.40 -47.57 -31.04
N TYR A 348 43.61 -47.24 -30.02
CA TYR A 348 42.15 -47.38 -30.03
C TYR A 348 41.41 -46.09 -30.37
N MET A 349 42.13 -45.08 -30.87
CA MET A 349 41.62 -43.73 -31.12
C MET A 349 40.38 -43.71 -32.04
N ASP A 350 40.35 -44.54 -33.07
CA ASP A 350 39.22 -44.55 -34.02
C ASP A 350 37.95 -45.13 -33.38
N HIS A 351 38.09 -46.17 -32.55
CA HIS A 351 36.98 -46.71 -31.75
C HIS A 351 36.48 -45.70 -30.70
N LEU A 352 37.39 -44.98 -30.04
CA LEU A 352 37.03 -43.94 -29.06
C LEU A 352 36.27 -42.78 -29.73
N LYS A 353 36.68 -42.37 -30.94
CA LYS A 353 35.96 -41.35 -31.72
C LYS A 353 34.56 -41.82 -32.09
N GLU A 354 34.40 -43.07 -32.51
CA GLU A 354 33.11 -43.65 -32.85
C GLU A 354 32.17 -43.70 -31.64
N VAL A 355 32.64 -44.23 -30.52
CA VAL A 355 31.89 -44.30 -29.25
C VAL A 355 31.42 -42.91 -28.84
N LEU A 356 32.28 -41.90 -28.92
CA LEU A 356 31.92 -40.54 -28.55
C LEU A 356 30.95 -39.89 -29.50
N THR A 357 31.15 -40.09 -30.80
CA THR A 357 30.21 -39.59 -31.82
C THR A 357 28.82 -40.14 -31.55
N ASN A 358 28.71 -41.45 -31.31
CA ASN A 358 27.44 -42.11 -31.00
C ASN A 358 26.86 -41.60 -29.66
N THR A 359 27.67 -41.42 -28.62
CA THR A 359 27.18 -40.93 -27.33
C THR A 359 26.62 -39.50 -27.41
N ILE A 360 27.25 -38.63 -28.20
CA ILE A 360 26.83 -37.24 -28.36
C ILE A 360 25.56 -37.16 -29.23
N THR A 361 25.48 -37.92 -30.32
CA THR A 361 24.27 -37.97 -31.18
C THR A 361 23.08 -38.59 -30.46
N ASP A 362 23.31 -39.56 -29.57
CA ASP A 362 22.25 -40.19 -28.77
C ASP A 362 21.74 -39.31 -27.62
N SER A 363 22.42 -38.19 -27.33
CA SER A 363 22.09 -37.31 -26.20
C SER A 363 20.91 -36.39 -26.49
N ASP A 364 20.78 -35.92 -27.73
CA ASP A 364 19.73 -34.99 -28.15
C ASP A 364 19.44 -35.19 -29.66
N PRO A 365 18.17 -35.40 -30.07
CA PRO A 365 17.81 -35.52 -31.48
C PRO A 365 18.16 -34.27 -32.33
N GLY A 366 18.46 -33.12 -31.72
CA GLY A 366 18.88 -31.90 -32.40
C GLY A 366 20.38 -31.83 -32.79
N ILE A 367 21.24 -32.74 -32.32
CA ILE A 367 22.68 -32.68 -32.56
C ILE A 367 23.06 -33.53 -33.77
N SER A 368 23.49 -32.89 -34.85
CA SER A 368 24.01 -33.61 -36.03
C SER A 368 25.38 -34.25 -35.74
N SER A 369 25.67 -35.39 -36.37
CA SER A 369 26.97 -36.08 -36.28
C SER A 369 28.18 -35.24 -36.74
N THR A 370 27.93 -34.14 -37.46
CA THR A 370 28.95 -33.18 -37.92
C THR A 370 28.93 -31.86 -37.15
N GLY A 371 28.14 -31.80 -36.07
CA GLY A 371 27.96 -30.64 -35.22
C GLY A 371 29.27 -30.13 -34.62
N PRO A 372 29.35 -28.83 -34.30
CA PRO A 372 30.52 -28.25 -33.65
C PRO A 372 30.85 -28.93 -32.31
N GLU A 373 29.86 -29.48 -31.62
CA GLU A 373 30.01 -30.20 -30.35
C GLU A 373 30.85 -31.48 -30.51
N VAL A 374 30.50 -32.30 -31.50
CA VAL A 374 31.22 -33.54 -31.83
C VAL A 374 32.65 -33.24 -32.25
N LYS A 375 32.84 -32.22 -33.11
CA LYS A 375 34.18 -31.80 -33.56
C LYS A 375 35.06 -31.33 -32.42
N VAL A 376 34.53 -30.51 -31.50
CA VAL A 376 35.30 -29.98 -30.36
C VAL A 376 35.68 -31.11 -29.39
N MET A 377 34.79 -32.07 -29.15
CA MET A 377 35.08 -33.20 -28.27
C MET A 377 36.07 -34.21 -28.90
N ILE A 378 35.95 -34.48 -30.20
CA ILE A 378 36.93 -35.30 -30.94
C ILE A 378 38.30 -34.62 -30.91
N ASN A 379 38.36 -33.30 -31.15
CA ASN A 379 39.62 -32.56 -31.12
C ASN A 379 40.31 -32.64 -29.75
N ALA A 380 39.57 -32.55 -28.64
CA ALA A 380 40.14 -32.71 -27.30
C ALA A 380 40.82 -34.07 -27.09
N ILE A 381 40.34 -35.12 -27.73
CA ILE A 381 40.86 -36.49 -27.58
C ILE A 381 41.97 -36.81 -28.58
N THR A 382 41.97 -36.16 -29.74
CA THR A 382 43.11 -36.22 -30.66
C THR A 382 44.40 -35.68 -30.04
N ALA A 383 44.33 -34.91 -28.96
CA ALA A 383 45.49 -34.49 -28.17
C ALA A 383 46.22 -35.67 -27.49
N ILE A 384 45.61 -36.85 -27.36
CA ILE A 384 46.28 -38.07 -26.86
C ILE A 384 47.28 -38.63 -27.89
N ALA A 385 47.02 -38.40 -29.18
CA ALA A 385 47.82 -38.92 -30.29
C ALA A 385 48.93 -37.95 -30.75
N LYS A 386 48.96 -36.73 -30.21
CA LYS A 386 50.04 -35.76 -30.40
C LYS A 386 51.01 -35.85 -29.24
#